data_AF-X1I7M8-F1
#
_entry.id   AF-X1I7M8-F1
#
_cell.length_a   1.000
_cell.length_b   1.000
_cell.length_c   1.000
_cell.angle_alpha   90.00
_cell.angle_beta   90.00
_cell.angle_gamma   90.00
#
_symmetry.space_group_name_H-M   'P 1'
#
loop_
_entity.id
_entity.type
_entity.pdbx_description
1 polymer ?
#
loop_
_entity_poly.entity_id
_entity_poly.type
_entity_poly.pdbx_seq_one_letter_code
_entity_poly.pdbx_strand_id
1 'polypeptide(L)'
;KNFTEANKRALRKVIRKAKKMTKGIIGVNIMVALSDFHDMVKIVVEEEADLVFIGAGLPLRGLEVLVPDKLKKVKTKAVPIVSSSRAAKIIFQYWQKNYNYVPDAVVVEGPLAGGHLGFKKEQINNPDFTLEKILPEVISVIKLYEKEFNKNIPVIAAGGIYTGADIYKYIKLGAQGVQMATRFVATYECDASIKFK
;
A
#
# COMPACT_ATOMS: atom_id res chain seq x y z
N LYS A 1 -11.97 -19.14 -23.22
CA LYS A 1 -12.06 -18.98 -21.74
C LYS A 1 -11.97 -17.50 -21.41
N ASN A 2 -12.88 -16.93 -20.60
CA ASN A 2 -12.86 -15.51 -20.25
C ASN A 2 -12.13 -15.32 -18.90
N PHE A 3 -10.81 -15.15 -18.96
CA PHE A 3 -9.95 -15.03 -17.78
C PHE A 3 -10.22 -13.72 -17.02
N THR A 4 -10.45 -12.61 -17.72
CA THR A 4 -10.74 -11.30 -17.12
C THR A 4 -11.98 -11.37 -16.23
N GLU A 5 -13.10 -11.88 -16.73
CA GLU A 5 -14.32 -11.99 -15.92
C GLU A 5 -14.18 -13.05 -14.81
N ALA A 6 -13.35 -14.07 -14.99
CA ALA A 6 -13.04 -15.01 -13.93
C ALA A 6 -12.27 -14.35 -12.79
N ASN A 7 -11.25 -13.52 -13.08
CA ASN A 7 -10.51 -12.75 -12.07
C ASN A 7 -11.43 -11.80 -11.31
N LYS A 8 -12.30 -11.07 -12.01
CA LYS A 8 -13.29 -10.18 -11.39
C LYS A 8 -14.21 -10.92 -10.42
N ARG A 9 -14.74 -12.08 -10.82
CA ARG A 9 -15.58 -12.92 -9.94
C ARG A 9 -14.79 -13.46 -8.74
N ALA A 10 -13.55 -13.87 -8.96
CA ALA A 10 -12.69 -14.41 -7.90
C ALA A 10 -12.38 -13.34 -6.84
N LEU A 11 -11.98 -12.13 -7.25
CA LEU A 11 -11.67 -11.04 -6.32
C LEU A 11 -12.89 -10.67 -5.46
N ARG A 12 -14.07 -10.48 -6.06
CA ARG A 12 -15.32 -10.22 -5.33
C ARG A 12 -15.61 -11.33 -4.31
N LYS A 13 -15.46 -12.59 -4.71
CA LYS A 13 -15.70 -13.75 -3.83
C LYS A 13 -14.75 -13.73 -2.62
N VAL A 14 -13.47 -13.42 -2.83
CA VAL A 14 -12.47 -13.37 -1.74
C VAL A 14 -12.74 -12.20 -0.78
N ILE A 15 -13.03 -11.00 -1.29
CA ILE A 15 -13.36 -9.83 -0.44
C ILE A 15 -14.59 -10.13 0.43
N ARG A 16 -15.67 -10.64 -0.18
CA ARG A 16 -16.89 -11.01 0.56
C ARG A 16 -16.65 -12.10 1.59
N LYS A 17 -15.79 -13.09 1.28
CA LYS A 17 -15.39 -14.14 2.24
C LYS A 17 -14.64 -13.52 3.43
N ALA A 18 -13.65 -12.66 3.18
CA ALA A 18 -12.89 -11.99 4.22
C ALA A 18 -13.80 -11.16 5.15
N LYS A 19 -14.71 -10.35 4.58
CA LYS A 19 -15.70 -9.56 5.35
C LYS A 19 -16.64 -10.42 6.21
N LYS A 20 -16.92 -11.68 5.83
CA LYS A 20 -17.71 -12.62 6.64
C LYS A 20 -16.91 -13.20 7.82
N MET A 21 -15.59 -13.21 7.74
CA MET A 21 -14.71 -13.83 8.73
C MET A 21 -14.21 -12.86 9.80
N THR A 22 -14.42 -11.55 9.63
CA THR A 22 -13.97 -10.54 10.59
C THR A 22 -14.87 -9.30 10.59
N LYS A 23 -14.89 -8.59 11.72
CA LYS A 23 -15.45 -7.23 11.84
C LYS A 23 -14.36 -6.14 11.71
N GLY A 24 -13.10 -6.56 11.54
CA GLY A 24 -11.96 -5.67 11.39
C GLY A 24 -11.83 -5.10 9.98
N ILE A 25 -10.75 -4.35 9.79
CA ILE A 25 -10.41 -3.67 8.53
C ILE A 25 -9.96 -4.69 7.48
N ILE A 26 -10.52 -4.60 6.27
CA ILE A 26 -10.09 -5.39 5.11
C ILE A 26 -9.33 -4.49 4.13
N GLY A 27 -8.08 -4.87 3.84
CA GLY A 27 -7.26 -4.26 2.79
C GLY A 27 -7.05 -5.20 1.61
N VAL A 28 -7.00 -4.64 0.39
CA VAL A 28 -6.70 -5.38 -0.84
C VAL A 28 -5.47 -4.79 -1.51
N ASN A 29 -4.46 -5.60 -1.79
CA ASN A 29 -3.28 -5.18 -2.54
C ASN A 29 -3.46 -5.44 -4.04
N ILE A 30 -3.30 -4.42 -4.87
CA ILE A 30 -3.32 -4.53 -6.33
C ILE A 30 -2.03 -3.94 -6.91
N MET A 31 -1.43 -4.67 -7.85
CA MET A 31 -0.23 -4.23 -8.57
C MET A 31 -0.59 -3.36 -9.77
N VAL A 32 0.03 -2.18 -9.87
CA VAL A 32 -0.13 -1.26 -11.01
C VAL A 32 0.35 -1.88 -12.32
N ALA A 33 1.36 -2.75 -12.26
CA ALA A 33 1.93 -3.42 -13.43
C ALA A 33 0.97 -4.37 -14.17
N LEU A 34 -0.19 -4.71 -13.60
CA LEU A 34 -1.15 -5.63 -14.22
C LEU A 34 -2.08 -4.91 -15.19
N SER A 35 -2.42 -5.58 -16.30
CA SER A 35 -3.30 -5.04 -17.34
C SER A 35 -4.74 -4.80 -16.88
N ASP A 36 -5.18 -5.48 -15.81
CA ASP A 36 -6.51 -5.36 -15.22
C ASP A 36 -6.53 -4.49 -13.94
N PHE A 37 -5.45 -3.74 -13.67
CA PHE A 37 -5.31 -2.90 -12.46
C PHE A 37 -6.55 -2.02 -12.18
N HIS A 38 -7.05 -1.29 -13.18
CA HIS A 38 -8.17 -0.36 -13.00
C HIS A 38 -9.48 -1.10 -12.71
N ASP A 39 -9.71 -2.22 -13.39
CA ASP A 39 -10.87 -3.08 -13.16
C ASP A 39 -10.85 -3.66 -11.74
N MET A 40 -9.67 -4.07 -11.25
CA MET A 40 -9.53 -4.59 -9.89
C MET A 40 -9.76 -3.50 -8.84
N VAL A 41 -9.19 -2.30 -9.01
CA VAL A 41 -9.44 -1.17 -8.08
C VAL A 41 -10.92 -0.83 -8.03
N LYS A 42 -11.60 -0.78 -9.18
CA LYS A 42 -13.05 -0.55 -9.24
C LYS A 42 -13.82 -1.58 -8.42
N ILE A 43 -13.47 -2.86 -8.53
CA ILE A 43 -14.09 -3.93 -7.74
C ILE A 43 -13.85 -3.74 -6.25
N VAL A 44 -12.65 -3.36 -5.83
CA VAL A 44 -12.33 -3.11 -4.42
C VAL A 44 -13.22 -2.01 -3.85
N VAL A 45 -13.48 -0.96 -4.62
CA VAL A 45 -14.40 0.13 -4.24
C VAL A 45 -15.86 -0.34 -4.22
N GLU A 46 -16.31 -1.06 -5.25
CA GLU A 46 -17.68 -1.60 -5.34
C GLU A 46 -18.00 -2.57 -4.19
N GLU A 47 -17.02 -3.37 -3.77
CA GLU A 47 -17.16 -4.30 -2.64
C GLU A 47 -16.90 -3.64 -1.28
N GLU A 48 -16.63 -2.32 -1.28
CA GLU A 48 -16.39 -1.49 -0.10
C GLU A 48 -15.35 -2.10 0.86
N ALA A 49 -14.22 -2.56 0.31
CA ALA A 49 -13.06 -2.85 1.15
C ALA A 49 -12.57 -1.55 1.81
N ASP A 50 -12.02 -1.63 3.01
CA ASP A 50 -11.65 -0.45 3.79
C ASP A 50 -10.39 0.22 3.23
N LEU A 51 -9.44 -0.58 2.71
CA LEU A 51 -8.17 -0.10 2.15
C LEU A 51 -7.90 -0.74 0.78
N VAL A 52 -7.28 0.03 -0.11
CA VAL A 52 -6.58 -0.49 -1.29
C VAL A 52 -5.11 -0.13 -1.20
N PHE A 53 -4.25 -1.14 -1.15
CA PHE A 53 -2.81 -0.98 -1.26
C PHE A 53 -2.42 -1.01 -2.74
N ILE A 54 -1.64 -0.03 -3.18
CA ILE A 54 -1.27 0.10 -4.59
C ILE A 54 0.25 0.00 -4.72
N GLY A 55 0.72 -1.15 -5.21
CA GLY A 55 2.15 -1.47 -5.31
C GLY A 55 2.63 -1.69 -6.74
N ALA A 56 3.92 -1.99 -6.89
CA ALA A 56 4.56 -2.36 -8.16
C ALA A 56 4.33 -1.36 -9.32
N GLY A 57 4.42 -0.06 -9.03
CA GLY A 57 4.36 1.00 -10.03
C GLY A 57 3.87 2.34 -9.46
N LEU A 58 3.73 3.34 -10.33
CA LEU A 58 3.21 4.66 -9.95
C LEU A 58 1.72 4.76 -10.28
N PRO A 59 0.82 4.87 -9.28
CA PRO A 59 -0.61 5.00 -9.49
C PRO A 59 -0.99 6.40 -9.95
N LEU A 60 -0.76 6.72 -11.22
CA LEU A 60 -0.95 8.07 -11.75
C LEU A 60 -2.23 8.24 -12.57
N ARG A 61 -2.97 7.20 -12.97
CA ARG A 61 -4.14 7.37 -13.84
C ARG A 61 -5.22 6.36 -13.49
N GLY A 62 -6.48 6.69 -13.79
CA GLY A 62 -7.61 5.77 -13.68
C GLY A 62 -8.05 5.52 -12.24
N LEU A 63 -7.83 6.47 -11.34
CA LEU A 63 -8.10 6.35 -9.90
C LEU A 63 -9.21 7.29 -9.41
N GLU A 64 -9.96 7.87 -10.35
CA GLU A 64 -11.12 8.71 -10.08
C GLU A 64 -12.16 7.97 -9.24
N VAL A 65 -12.22 6.63 -9.38
CA VAL A 65 -13.13 5.79 -8.58
C VAL A 65 -12.84 5.83 -7.07
N LEU A 66 -11.59 6.15 -6.67
CA LEU A 66 -11.13 6.27 -5.29
C LEU A 66 -11.31 7.68 -4.72
N VAL A 67 -11.65 8.66 -5.55
CA VAL A 67 -11.75 10.07 -5.15
C VAL A 67 -13.20 10.35 -4.75
N PRO A 68 -13.47 10.79 -3.50
CA PRO A 68 -14.80 11.22 -3.10
C PRO A 68 -15.17 12.54 -3.76
N ASP A 69 -16.45 12.72 -4.10
CA ASP A 69 -17.00 13.98 -4.60
C ASP A 69 -18.31 14.36 -3.87
N LYS A 70 -18.95 15.47 -4.27
CA LYS A 70 -20.18 15.96 -3.61
C LYS A 70 -21.34 14.96 -3.65
N LEU A 71 -21.37 14.06 -4.62
CA LEU A 71 -22.44 13.09 -4.86
C LEU A 71 -22.05 11.67 -4.46
N LYS A 72 -20.75 11.37 -4.42
CA LYS A 72 -20.21 10.03 -4.18
C LYS A 72 -19.32 9.99 -2.94
N LYS A 73 -19.81 9.32 -1.89
CA LYS A 73 -18.98 8.90 -0.76
C LYS A 73 -18.18 7.67 -1.17
N VAL A 74 -16.87 7.71 -0.97
CA VAL A 74 -15.98 6.56 -1.18
C VAL A 74 -15.45 6.12 0.19
N LYS A 75 -15.76 4.88 0.57
CA LYS A 75 -15.30 4.31 1.85
C LYS A 75 -13.84 3.85 1.78
N THR A 76 -13.46 3.26 0.65
CA THR A 76 -12.14 2.67 0.43
C THR A 76 -11.05 3.74 0.44
N LYS A 77 -10.04 3.54 1.28
CA LYS A 77 -8.90 4.43 1.46
C LYS A 77 -7.73 3.98 0.59
N ALA A 78 -7.09 4.93 -0.09
CA ALA A 78 -6.00 4.63 -1.02
C ALA A 78 -4.63 4.73 -0.34
N VAL A 79 -3.83 3.66 -0.41
CA VAL A 79 -2.52 3.54 0.24
C VAL A 79 -1.46 3.08 -0.76
N PRO A 80 -0.79 3.99 -1.48
CA PRO A 80 0.35 3.63 -2.32
C PRO A 80 1.52 3.09 -1.48
N ILE A 81 2.25 2.15 -2.08
CA ILE A 81 3.52 1.63 -1.57
C ILE A 81 4.65 2.28 -2.37
N VAL A 82 5.62 2.88 -1.68
CA VAL A 82 6.74 3.61 -2.29
C VAL A 82 8.07 3.16 -1.70
N SER A 83 9.12 3.17 -2.53
CA SER A 83 10.50 2.87 -2.12
C SER A 83 11.40 4.11 -2.03
N SER A 84 10.86 5.31 -2.20
CA SER A 84 11.61 6.56 -2.10
C SER A 84 10.73 7.79 -1.86
N SER A 85 11.32 8.83 -1.27
CA SER A 85 10.74 10.17 -1.13
C SER A 85 10.38 10.81 -2.49
N ARG A 86 11.19 10.56 -3.52
CA ARG A 86 10.91 10.96 -4.90
C ARG A 86 9.61 10.35 -5.43
N ALA A 87 9.41 9.03 -5.27
CA ALA A 87 8.20 8.36 -5.72
C ALA A 87 6.96 8.88 -4.97
N ALA A 88 7.05 9.04 -3.64
CA ALA A 88 6.00 9.63 -2.82
C ALA A 88 5.58 11.02 -3.34
N LYS A 89 6.57 11.91 -3.56
CA LYS A 89 6.32 13.26 -4.08
C LYS A 89 5.61 13.25 -5.43
N ILE A 90 6.05 12.41 -6.37
CA ILE A 90 5.43 12.31 -7.70
C ILE A 90 3.96 11.89 -7.59
N ILE A 91 3.66 10.86 -6.79
CA ILE A 91 2.29 10.36 -6.62
C ILE A 91 1.40 11.44 -6.00
N PHE A 92 1.82 12.02 -4.87
CA PHE A 92 1.02 13.01 -4.14
C PHE A 92 0.81 14.28 -4.96
N GLN A 93 1.86 14.81 -5.60
CA GLN A 93 1.76 15.98 -6.48
C GLN A 93 0.82 15.70 -7.66
N TYR A 94 0.89 14.51 -8.26
CA TYR A 94 0.01 14.15 -9.36
C TYR A 94 -1.45 14.12 -8.90
N TRP A 95 -1.75 13.45 -7.79
CA TRP A 95 -3.12 13.34 -7.29
C TRP A 95 -3.68 14.71 -6.91
N GLN A 96 -2.90 15.54 -6.22
CA GLN A 96 -3.31 16.90 -5.88
C GLN A 96 -3.70 17.67 -7.15
N LYS A 97 -2.84 17.66 -8.17
CA LYS A 97 -3.05 18.42 -9.40
C LYS A 97 -4.24 17.93 -10.22
N ASN A 98 -4.41 16.61 -10.37
CA ASN A 98 -5.37 16.03 -11.31
C ASN A 98 -6.70 15.64 -10.67
N TYR A 99 -6.70 15.39 -9.35
CA TYR A 99 -7.87 14.90 -8.62
C TYR A 99 -8.33 15.82 -7.49
N ASN A 100 -7.56 16.89 -7.18
CA ASN A 100 -7.77 17.72 -5.98
C ASN A 100 -7.92 16.85 -4.71
N TYR A 101 -7.15 15.76 -4.67
CA TYR A 101 -7.14 14.76 -3.63
C TYR A 101 -5.72 14.26 -3.46
N VAL A 102 -5.38 13.66 -2.32
CA VAL A 102 -4.09 12.97 -2.13
C VAL A 102 -4.35 11.65 -1.42
N PRO A 103 -3.44 10.66 -1.54
CA PRO A 103 -3.62 9.37 -0.86
C PRO A 103 -3.94 9.51 0.64
N ASP A 104 -4.58 8.49 1.20
CA ASP A 104 -5.05 8.47 2.58
C ASP A 104 -3.98 8.06 3.58
N ALA A 105 -3.02 7.26 3.13
CA ALA A 105 -1.80 6.89 3.86
C ALA A 105 -0.71 6.55 2.83
N VAL A 106 0.50 6.26 3.28
CA VAL A 106 1.57 5.74 2.42
C VAL A 106 2.37 4.68 3.15
N VAL A 107 2.70 3.60 2.45
CA VAL A 107 3.65 2.59 2.94
C VAL A 107 5.02 2.88 2.34
N VAL A 108 6.02 3.01 3.20
CA VAL A 108 7.42 3.14 2.82
C VAL A 108 8.07 1.79 2.94
N GLU A 109 8.44 1.22 1.80
CA GLU A 109 9.06 -0.10 1.72
C GLU A 109 10.58 0.02 1.57
N GLY A 110 11.31 -0.67 2.44
CA GLY A 110 12.76 -0.79 2.40
C GLY A 110 13.26 -2.01 1.64
N PRO A 111 14.58 -2.12 1.39
CA PRO A 111 15.20 -3.15 0.56
C PRO A 111 15.12 -4.56 1.16
N LEU A 112 14.83 -4.68 2.46
CA LEU A 112 14.64 -5.96 3.17
C LEU A 112 13.20 -6.49 3.10
N ALA A 113 12.32 -5.85 2.32
CA ALA A 113 11.00 -6.41 2.04
C ALA A 113 11.08 -7.68 1.19
N GLY A 114 10.06 -8.54 1.28
CA GLY A 114 9.92 -9.70 0.41
C GLY A 114 9.11 -9.36 -0.84
N GLY A 115 9.21 -10.18 -1.89
CA GLY A 115 8.38 -10.05 -3.10
C GLY A 115 8.95 -9.07 -4.12
N HIS A 116 8.08 -8.27 -4.75
CA HIS A 116 8.46 -7.34 -5.81
C HIS A 116 9.03 -6.05 -5.22
N LEU A 117 10.35 -5.90 -5.28
CA LEU A 117 11.06 -4.76 -4.70
C LEU A 117 11.12 -3.57 -5.65
N GLY A 118 10.91 -2.38 -5.10
CA GLY A 118 11.19 -1.10 -5.75
C GLY A 118 12.68 -0.71 -5.80
N PHE A 119 13.59 -1.69 -5.70
CA PHE A 119 15.05 -1.51 -5.59
C PHE A 119 15.78 -2.37 -6.62
N LYS A 120 16.88 -1.83 -7.16
CA LYS A 120 17.83 -2.59 -7.97
C LYS A 120 18.72 -3.44 -7.06
N LYS A 121 19.33 -4.48 -7.63
CA LYS A 121 20.18 -5.42 -6.90
C LYS A 121 21.32 -4.73 -6.14
N GLU A 122 21.90 -3.69 -6.73
CA GLU A 122 23.01 -2.93 -6.16
C GLU A 122 22.58 -2.07 -4.96
N GLN A 123 21.28 -1.79 -4.84
CA GLN A 123 20.71 -0.98 -3.77
C GLN A 123 20.34 -1.82 -2.54
N ILE A 124 20.17 -3.14 -2.68
CA ILE A 124 19.66 -4.02 -1.61
C ILE A 124 20.56 -3.97 -0.36
N ASN A 125 21.87 -4.04 -0.58
CA ASN A 125 22.87 -4.04 0.50
C ASN A 125 23.53 -2.67 0.70
N ASN A 126 23.03 -1.63 0.04
CA ASN A 126 23.64 -0.31 0.12
C ASN A 126 23.06 0.44 1.33
N PRO A 127 23.90 0.93 2.26
CA PRO A 127 23.46 1.62 3.47
C PRO A 127 22.67 2.92 3.19
N ASP A 128 22.79 3.50 1.99
CA ASP A 128 22.05 4.69 1.58
C ASP A 128 20.59 4.43 1.23
N PHE A 129 20.22 3.18 0.99
CA PHE A 129 18.85 2.77 0.64
C PHE A 129 18.15 2.07 1.80
N THR A 130 18.69 2.18 3.01
CA THR A 130 18.07 1.61 4.22
C THR A 130 16.72 2.26 4.52
N LEU A 131 15.79 1.49 5.09
CA LEU A 131 14.47 2.00 5.45
C LEU A 131 14.57 3.15 6.46
N GLU A 132 15.56 3.10 7.35
CA GLU A 132 15.88 4.12 8.34
C GLU A 132 16.26 5.47 7.72
N LYS A 133 16.83 5.48 6.50
CA LYS A 133 17.12 6.71 5.77
C LYS A 133 15.92 7.17 4.93
N ILE A 134 15.24 6.25 4.27
CA ILE A 134 14.13 6.58 3.36
C ILE A 134 12.90 7.08 4.12
N LEU A 135 12.59 6.49 5.28
CA LEU A 135 11.40 6.81 6.05
C LEU A 135 11.32 8.29 6.47
N PRO A 136 12.35 8.89 7.11
CA PRO A 136 12.34 10.33 7.45
C PRO A 136 12.18 11.25 6.24
N GLU A 137 12.76 10.89 5.09
CA GLU A 137 12.60 11.68 3.87
C GLU A 137 11.17 11.66 3.35
N VAL A 138 10.53 10.48 3.34
CA VAL A 138 9.13 10.37 2.94
C VAL A 138 8.24 11.12 3.92
N ILE A 139 8.44 10.99 5.23
CA ILE A 139 7.68 11.75 6.24
C ILE A 139 7.76 13.25 5.96
N SER A 140 8.95 13.76 5.64
CA SER A 140 9.15 15.18 5.32
C SER A 140 8.37 15.63 4.09
N VAL A 141 8.28 14.77 3.06
CA VAL A 141 7.44 15.02 1.88
C VAL A 141 5.96 15.02 2.25
N ILE A 142 5.50 14.01 3.01
CA ILE A 142 4.08 13.84 3.34
C ILE A 142 3.53 14.97 4.22
N LYS A 143 4.32 15.47 5.17
CA LYS A 143 3.95 16.60 6.05
C LYS A 143 3.51 17.85 5.29
N LEU A 144 4.06 18.09 4.10
CA LEU A 144 3.66 19.23 3.26
C LEU A 144 2.20 19.07 2.81
N TYR A 145 1.82 17.87 2.39
CA TYR A 145 0.46 17.56 1.95
C TYR A 145 -0.52 17.45 3.11
N GLU A 146 -0.10 16.97 4.27
CA GLU A 146 -0.93 16.98 5.49
C GLU A 146 -1.37 18.40 5.85
N LYS A 147 -0.41 19.34 5.83
CA LYS A 147 -0.68 20.76 6.10
C LYS A 147 -1.59 21.38 5.05
N GLU A 148 -1.32 21.12 3.76
CA GLU A 148 -2.09 21.69 2.66
C GLU A 148 -3.54 21.18 2.63
N PHE A 149 -3.75 19.88 2.82
CA PHE A 149 -5.07 19.25 2.80
C PHE A 149 -5.76 19.23 4.16
N ASN A 150 -5.12 19.78 5.20
CA ASN A 150 -5.58 19.76 6.59
C ASN A 150 -6.09 18.38 7.02
N LYS A 151 -5.30 17.33 6.75
CA LYS A 151 -5.63 15.95 7.08
C LYS A 151 -4.40 15.17 7.52
N ASN A 152 -4.60 14.22 8.42
CA ASN A 152 -3.57 13.26 8.82
C ASN A 152 -3.36 12.23 7.70
N ILE A 153 -2.10 11.97 7.34
CA ILE A 153 -1.71 11.02 6.28
C ILE A 153 -0.63 10.10 6.86
N PRO A 154 -1.03 8.94 7.43
CA PRO A 154 -0.11 8.05 8.09
C PRO A 154 1.01 7.54 7.18
N VAL A 155 2.25 7.63 7.66
CA VAL A 155 3.41 6.99 7.02
C VAL A 155 3.71 5.67 7.74
N ILE A 156 3.63 4.57 7.00
CA ILE A 156 3.73 3.19 7.52
C ILE A 156 5.06 2.59 7.04
N ALA A 157 5.90 2.10 7.96
CA ALA A 157 7.19 1.51 7.60
C ALA A 157 7.03 0.01 7.23
N ALA A 158 7.73 -0.47 6.20
CA ALA A 158 7.66 -1.86 5.75
C ALA A 158 9.02 -2.38 5.27
N GLY A 159 9.31 -3.66 5.53
CA GLY A 159 10.52 -4.35 5.10
C GLY A 159 11.54 -4.51 6.22
N GLY A 160 11.95 -5.75 6.49
CA GLY A 160 12.92 -6.07 7.56
C GLY A 160 12.42 -5.87 9.00
N ILE A 161 11.10 -5.81 9.23
CA ILE A 161 10.49 -5.60 10.56
C ILE A 161 9.95 -6.94 11.07
N TYR A 162 10.48 -7.45 12.18
CA TYR A 162 10.13 -8.80 12.67
C TYR A 162 9.75 -8.86 14.15
N THR A 163 10.29 -7.95 14.96
CA THR A 163 10.18 -7.98 16.42
C THR A 163 9.58 -6.69 16.98
N GLY A 164 9.14 -6.71 18.24
CA GLY A 164 8.68 -5.51 18.93
C GLY A 164 9.73 -4.40 19.01
N ALA A 165 11.02 -4.77 19.07
CA ALA A 165 12.13 -3.81 19.04
C ALA A 165 12.23 -3.10 17.69
N ASP A 166 12.04 -3.83 16.58
CA ASP A 166 12.01 -3.25 15.24
C ASP A 166 10.82 -2.29 15.09
N ILE A 167 9.64 -2.69 15.56
CA ILE A 167 8.44 -1.84 15.56
C ILE A 167 8.73 -0.56 16.33
N TYR A 168 9.22 -0.67 17.56
CA TYR A 168 9.53 0.49 18.40
C TYR A 168 10.55 1.43 17.75
N LYS A 169 11.59 0.88 17.11
CA LYS A 169 12.59 1.65 16.35
C LYS A 169 11.93 2.50 15.27
N TYR A 170 11.07 1.93 14.42
CA TYR A 170 10.43 2.67 13.34
C TYR A 170 9.38 3.67 13.81
N ILE A 171 8.64 3.36 14.88
CA ILE A 171 7.76 4.34 15.53
C ILE A 171 8.58 5.53 16.05
N LYS A 172 9.76 5.30 16.66
CA LYS A 172 10.66 6.38 17.08
C LYS A 172 11.20 7.22 15.93
N LEU A 173 11.36 6.64 14.76
CA LEU A 173 11.75 7.36 13.53
C LEU A 173 10.58 8.15 12.90
N GLY A 174 9.40 8.10 13.50
CA GLY A 174 8.23 8.88 13.10
C GLY A 174 7.22 8.13 12.23
N ALA A 175 7.38 6.81 12.03
CA ALA A 175 6.30 6.02 11.43
C ALA A 175 5.08 5.99 12.36
N GLN A 176 3.89 5.98 11.77
CA GLN A 176 2.61 5.86 12.51
C GLN A 176 2.07 4.42 12.50
N GLY A 177 2.84 3.49 11.95
CA GLY A 177 2.54 2.07 11.94
C GLY A 177 3.64 1.29 11.20
N VAL A 178 3.52 -0.03 11.23
CA VAL A 178 4.38 -0.91 10.42
C VAL A 178 3.53 -1.88 9.61
N GLN A 179 4.07 -2.32 8.48
CA GLN A 179 3.54 -3.43 7.70
C GLN A 179 4.53 -4.60 7.75
N MET A 180 4.04 -5.74 8.22
CA MET A 180 4.80 -6.98 8.38
C MET A 180 4.16 -8.09 7.54
N ALA A 181 4.97 -8.81 6.77
CA ALA A 181 4.48 -9.87 5.89
C ALA A 181 5.30 -11.16 6.02
N THR A 182 6.60 -11.12 5.67
CA THR A 182 7.48 -12.30 5.68
C THR A 182 7.45 -13.08 6.99
N ARG A 183 7.30 -12.39 8.12
CA ARG A 183 7.17 -13.02 9.45
C ARG A 183 6.00 -14.01 9.56
N PHE A 184 4.91 -13.76 8.85
CA PHE A 184 3.67 -14.54 8.93
C PHE A 184 3.61 -15.71 7.93
N VAL A 185 4.59 -15.84 7.03
CA VAL A 185 4.65 -16.97 6.09
C VAL A 185 4.75 -18.32 6.84
N ALA A 186 5.51 -18.35 7.94
CA ALA A 186 5.75 -19.56 8.71
C ALA A 186 4.59 -19.97 9.64
N THR A 187 3.47 -19.22 9.70
CA THR A 187 2.36 -19.58 10.59
C THR A 187 1.52 -20.72 10.01
N TYR A 188 0.71 -21.37 10.85
CA TYR A 188 -0.14 -22.49 10.43
C TYR A 188 -1.26 -22.04 9.48
N GLU A 189 -1.74 -20.81 9.61
CA GLU A 189 -2.85 -20.23 8.85
C GLU A 189 -2.44 -19.81 7.44
N CYS A 190 -1.15 -19.56 7.19
CA CYS A 190 -0.66 -19.27 5.86
C CYS A 190 -0.84 -20.51 4.96
N ASP A 191 -1.34 -20.34 3.74
CA ASP A 191 -1.60 -21.43 2.79
C ASP A 191 -0.37 -21.82 1.96
N ALA A 192 0.78 -21.22 2.22
CA ALA A 192 2.04 -21.61 1.60
C ALA A 192 2.40 -23.07 1.89
N SER A 193 3.04 -23.73 0.92
CA SER A 193 3.51 -25.11 1.06
C SER A 193 4.42 -25.27 2.28
N ILE A 194 4.32 -26.38 2.99
CA ILE A 194 5.22 -26.73 4.09
C ILE A 194 6.70 -26.79 3.65
N LYS A 195 6.98 -27.04 2.37
CA LYS A 195 8.36 -27.01 1.84
C LYS A 195 8.92 -25.59 1.70
N PHE A 196 8.05 -24.59 1.63
CA PHE A 196 8.42 -23.19 1.53
C PHE A 196 8.56 -22.51 2.89
N LYS A 197 7.79 -22.98 3.89
CA LYS A 197 7.87 -22.54 5.28
C LYS A 197 9.07 -23.17 5.98
#